data_AF-A0A5K0XH39-F1
#
_entry.id   AF-A0A5K0XH39-F1
#
_cell.length_a   1.000
_cell.length_b   1.000
_cell.length_c   1.000
_cell.angle_alpha   90.00
_cell.angle_beta   90.00
_cell.angle_gamma   90.00
#
_symmetry.space_group_name_H-M   'P 1'
#
loop_
_entity.id
_entity.type
_entity.pdbx_description
1 polymer ?
#
loop_
_entity_poly.entity_id
_entity_poly.type
_entity_poly.pdbx_seq_one_letter_code
_entity_poly.pdbx_strand_id
1 'polypeptide(L)' 'GNLAKKDFDITKQAGGTYLRSVSLNYTANVSQNFLEIHFFWAGKGTCCIPVAGTYGPTVSAISVTP' A
#
# COMPACT_ATOMS: atom_id res chain seq x y z
N GLY A 1 -5.57 2.13 14.86
CA GLY A 1 -5.94 2.65 13.53
C GLY A 1 -7.07 1.83 12.94
N ASN A 2 -7.83 2.41 12.00
CA ASN A 2 -8.86 1.71 11.24
C ASN A 2 -8.25 1.01 10.02
N LEU A 3 -8.60 -0.25 9.77
CA LEU A 3 -8.11 -1.00 8.62
C LEU A 3 -8.79 -0.50 7.34
N ALA A 4 -8.04 0.20 6.49
CA ALA A 4 -8.56 0.72 5.22
C ALA A 4 -8.53 -0.31 4.08
N LYS A 5 -7.54 -1.22 4.09
CA LYS A 5 -7.40 -2.26 3.07
C LYS A 5 -6.70 -3.49 3.63
N LYS A 6 -7.25 -4.67 3.31
CA LYS A 6 -6.69 -5.97 3.66
C LYS A 6 -6.29 -6.71 2.38
N ASP A 7 -5.19 -7.46 2.43
CA ASP A 7 -4.71 -8.33 1.36
C ASP A 7 -4.66 -7.62 -0.01
N PHE A 8 -4.14 -6.38 0.00
CA PHE A 8 -4.09 -5.52 -1.18
C PHE A 8 -3.03 -6.01 -2.17
N ASP A 9 -3.46 -6.24 -3.41
CA ASP A 9 -2.60 -6.61 -4.53
C ASP A 9 -2.66 -5.52 -5.60
N ILE A 10 -1.60 -4.72 -5.67
CA ILE A 10 -1.50 -3.59 -6.60
C ILE A 10 -1.48 -4.06 -8.06
N THR A 11 -0.86 -5.21 -8.35
CA THR A 11 -0.77 -5.78 -9.70
C THR A 11 -2.16 -6.13 -10.20
N LYS A 12 -3.01 -6.74 -9.36
CA LYS A 12 -4.42 -6.99 -9.70
C LYS A 12 -5.20 -5.70 -9.96
N GLN A 13 -5.03 -4.68 -9.13
CA GLN A 13 -5.72 -3.39 -9.31
C GLN A 13 -5.27 -2.64 -10.56
N ALA A 14 -3.99 -2.79 -10.93
CA ALA A 14 -3.45 -2.23 -12.16
C ALA A 14 -3.88 -3.01 -13.42
N GLY A 15 -4.65 -4.10 -13.29
CA GLY A 15 -5.05 -4.95 -14.41
C GLY A 15 -3.95 -5.87 -14.91
N GLY A 16 -2.98 -6.22 -14.06
CA GLY A 16 -1.86 -7.09 -14.39
C GLY A 16 -0.66 -6.39 -15.04
N THR A 17 -0.70 -5.07 -15.21
CA THR A 17 0.42 -4.29 -15.80
C THR A 17 1.18 -3.48 -14.74
N TYR A 18 2.48 -3.34 -14.95
CA TYR A 18 3.38 -2.53 -14.10
C TYR A 18 3.49 -1.07 -14.58
N LEU A 19 2.90 -0.72 -15.72
CA LEU A 19 2.98 0.62 -16.32
C LEU A 19 1.83 1.54 -15.90
N ARG A 20 0.89 1.04 -15.10
CA ARG A 20 -0.29 1.78 -14.66
C ARG A 20 -0.18 2.10 -13.18
N SER A 21 -0.26 3.39 -12.84
CA SER A 21 -0.39 3.80 -11.45
C SER A 21 -1.78 3.47 -10.91
N VAL A 22 -1.83 3.10 -9.63
CA VAL A 22 -3.07 2.88 -8.88
C VAL A 22 -3.14 3.93 -7.79
N SER A 23 -4.07 4.88 -7.93
CA SER A 23 -4.34 5.89 -6.91
C SER A 23 -5.43 5.39 -5.96
N LEU A 24 -5.18 5.51 -4.65
CA LEU A 24 -6.11 5.14 -3.60
C LEU A 24 -6.45 6.39 -2.79
N ASN A 25 -7.75 6.64 -2.60
CA ASN A 25 -8.24 7.75 -1.81
C ASN A 25 -8.94 7.21 -0.56
N TYR A 26 -8.58 7.75 0.60
CA TYR A 26 -9.16 7.41 1.88
C TYR A 26 -9.52 8.68 2.64
N THR A 27 -10.68 8.68 3.28
CA THR A 27 -11.10 9.76 4.19
C THR A 27 -10.92 9.29 5.62
N ALA A 28 -10.25 10.10 6.43
CA ALA A 28 -10.04 9.84 7.85
C ALA A 28 -10.37 11.10 8.66
N ASN A 29 -11.02 10.91 9.80
CA ASN A 29 -11.23 12.00 10.76
C ASN A 29 -9.99 12.13 11.65
N VAL A 30 -9.37 13.32 11.65
CA VAL A 30 -8.18 13.63 12.45
C VAL A 30 -8.61 14.48 13.64
N SER A 31 -8.80 13.82 14.79
CA SER A 31 -9.24 14.50 16.02
C SER A 31 -8.10 15.15 16.81
N GLN A 32 -6.86 14.76 16.54
CA GLN A 32 -5.64 15.31 17.16
C GLN A 32 -4.86 16.13 16.10
N ASN A 33 -3.56 16.30 16.30
CA ASN A 33 -2.68 17.05 15.39
C ASN A 33 -1.79 16.15 14.51
N PHE A 34 -2.03 14.84 14.49
CA PHE A 34 -1.25 13.89 13.71
C PHE A 34 -2.15 12.83 13.04
N LEU A 35 -1.71 12.34 11.87
CA LEU A 35 -2.32 11.25 11.13
C LEU A 35 -1.29 10.12 11.01
N GLU A 36 -1.66 8.92 11.46
CA GLU A 36 -0.81 7.73 11.35
C GLU A 36 -1.27 6.85 10.19
N ILE A 37 -0.37 6.55 9.25
CA ILE A 37 -0.61 5.66 8.12
C ILE A 37 0.27 4.42 8.29
N HIS A 38 -0.37 3.26 8.47
CA HIS A 38 0.33 2.01 8.74
C HIS A 38 0.29 1.10 7.52
N PHE A 39 1.45 0.75 6.99
CA PHE A 39 1.59 -0.29 5.98
C PHE A 39 2.07 -1.57 6.68
N PHE A 40 1.26 -2.62 6.61
CA PHE A 40 1.59 -3.91 7.22
C PHE A 40 1.79 -4.98 6.15
N TRP A 41 2.86 -5.76 6.30
CA TRP A 41 3.19 -6.88 5.43
C TRP A 41 3.53 -8.10 6.27
N ALA A 42 2.64 -9.09 6.23
CA ALA A 42 2.78 -10.34 6.98
C ALA A 42 3.67 -11.38 6.27
N GLY A 43 4.08 -11.12 5.02
CA GLY A 43 4.84 -12.06 4.22
C GLY A 43 6.34 -12.06 4.54
N LYS A 44 7.03 -13.13 4.13
CA LYS A 44 8.50 -13.15 4.11
C LYS A 44 8.97 -12.51 2.81
N GLY A 45 9.54 -11.30 2.91
CA GLY A 45 10.10 -10.64 1.74
C GLY A 45 11.29 -11.42 1.20
N THR A 46 11.39 -11.54 -0.12
CA THR A 46 12.56 -12.09 -0.80
C THR A 46 12.90 -11.20 -1.98
N CYS A 47 14.17 -10.83 -2.15
CA CYS A 47 14.57 -10.19 -3.40
C CYS A 47 14.60 -11.21 -4.53
N CYS A 48 15.07 -12.44 -4.25
CA CYS A 48 15.72 -13.25 -5.27
C CYS A 48 15.59 -14.78 -5.13
N ILE A 49 15.21 -15.34 -3.96
CA ILE A 49 15.20 -16.81 -3.74
C ILE A 49 13.94 -17.23 -2.98
N PRO A 50 13.20 -18.28 -3.40
CA PRO A 50 13.41 -19.13 -4.59
C PRO A 50 12.89 -18.50 -5.90
N VAL A 51 12.13 -17.41 -5.80
CA VAL A 51 11.64 -16.62 -6.94
C VAL A 51 11.97 -15.16 -6.65
N ALA A 52 12.40 -14.41 -7.66
CA ALA A 52 12.61 -12.98 -7.52
C ALA A 52 11.29 -12.29 -7.19
N GLY A 53 11.33 -11.37 -6.23
CA GLY A 53 10.19 -10.51 -5.94
C GLY A 53 9.14 -11.15 -5.04
N THR A 54 9.23 -10.82 -3.77
CA THR A 54 8.03 -10.53 -2.97
C THR A 54 8.35 -9.31 -2.13
N TYR A 55 8.14 -8.14 -2.72
CA TYR A 55 8.35 -6.88 -2.04
C TYR A 55 7.21 -6.66 -1.06
N GLY A 56 7.54 -6.02 0.06
CA GLY A 56 6.55 -5.56 1.01
C GLY A 56 5.67 -4.44 0.44
N PRO A 57 5.09 -3.58 1.28
CA PRO A 57 4.21 -2.52 0.81
C PRO A 57 4.97 -1.56 -0.12
N THR A 58 4.46 -1.36 -1.34
CA THR A 58 5.03 -0.42 -2.31
C THR A 58 4.21 0.85 -2.34
N VAL A 59 4.86 2.00 -2.08
CA VAL A 59 4.23 3.32 -2.08
C VAL A 59 5.12 4.28 -2.87
N SER A 60 4.54 4.95 -3.87
CA SER A 60 5.26 5.96 -4.65
C SER A 60 5.09 7.36 -4.09
N ALA A 61 3.90 7.69 -3.60
CA ALA A 61 3.57 9.01 -3.08
C ALA A 61 2.41 8.93 -2.09
N ILE A 62 2.37 9.87 -1.15
CA ILE A 62 1.26 10.10 -0.23
C ILE A 62 0.87 11.57 -0.36
N SER A 63 -0.40 11.84 -0.58
CA SER A 63 -0.97 13.19 -0.60
C SER A 63 -2.06 13.27 0.46
N VAL A 64 -2.07 14.36 1.23
CA VAL A 64 -3.05 14.61 2.29
C VAL A 64 -3.64 16.00 2.07
N THR A 65 -4.97 16.06 1.99
CA THR A 65 -5.73 17.30 1.83
C THR A 65 -6.75 17.41 2.97
N PRO A 66 -6.86 18.58 3.64
CA PRO A 66 -7.89 18.82 4.66
C PRO A 66 -9.32 18.72 4.12
#